data_AF-A0A957DKL4-F1
#
_entry.id   AF-A0A957DKL4-F1
#
_cell.length_a   1.000
_cell.length_b   1.000
_cell.length_c   1.000
_cell.angle_alpha   90.00
_cell.angle_beta   90.00
_cell.angle_gamma   90.00
#
_symmetry.space_group_name_H-M   'P 1'
#
loop_
_entity.id
_entity.type
_entity.pdbx_description
1 polymer ?
#
loop_
_entity_poly.entity_id
_entity_poly.type
_entity_poly.pdbx_seq_one_letter_code
_entity_poly.pdbx_strand_id
1 'polypeptide(L)'
;TYRFCVWGHSWSAGEWVDYESNPPTIPDTDYVSGPQFGEMMQRVGIDPFGGDEWPVDGVGTNIIWGPAREQYDYWGEFIVEAVAQADTLTVYTFSDPMWAVRNNDVYWDDAQLVLVTAEMSITPPGGITLLANSGSAAATPRSVQITIVPDNYTWSAAIAPGATFTPTLSMAQGSAGDFLTINADTALLAPGTYTATLTITSANPVTDGSPADIPLTLRVLPDMHQIFLPWLGRNE
;
A
#
# COMPACT_ATOMS: atom_id res chain seq x y z
N THR A 1 1.30 -3.11 -5.46
CA THR A 1 0.45 -2.09 -6.11
C THR A 1 1.31 -1.32 -7.10
N TYR A 2 0.75 -0.82 -8.20
CA TYR A 2 1.42 0.08 -9.14
C TYR A 2 0.78 1.46 -9.10
N ARG A 3 1.59 2.50 -9.29
CA ARG A 3 1.16 3.90 -9.44
C ARG A 3 1.52 4.39 -10.83
N PHE A 4 0.51 4.87 -11.55
CA PHE A 4 0.71 5.61 -12.78
C PHE A 4 0.55 7.10 -12.50
N CYS A 5 1.54 7.90 -12.86
CA CYS A 5 1.46 9.35 -12.85
C CYS A 5 1.92 9.94 -14.18
N VAL A 6 1.34 11.10 -14.54
CA VAL A 6 1.68 11.84 -15.76
C VAL A 6 1.23 13.29 -15.58
N TRP A 7 2.02 14.23 -16.10
CA TRP A 7 1.64 15.64 -16.12
C TRP A 7 0.69 15.90 -17.28
N GLY A 8 -0.41 16.59 -17.02
CA GLY A 8 -1.40 16.93 -18.02
C GLY A 8 -1.69 18.42 -18.06
N HIS A 9 -2.08 18.89 -19.23
CA HIS A 9 -2.52 20.25 -19.50
C HIS A 9 -3.55 20.22 -20.64
N SER A 10 -4.60 21.02 -20.55
CA SER A 10 -5.57 21.23 -21.63
C SER A 10 -5.64 22.69 -22.07
N TRP A 11 -5.91 22.88 -23.36
CA TRP A 11 -6.16 24.19 -23.96
C TRP A 11 -7.41 24.09 -24.84
N SER A 12 -8.47 24.80 -24.47
CA SER A 12 -9.71 24.86 -25.26
C SER A 12 -9.98 26.30 -25.63
N ALA A 13 -10.21 26.56 -26.90
CA ALA A 13 -10.56 27.88 -27.41
C ALA A 13 -11.54 27.77 -28.58
N GLY A 14 -12.32 28.82 -28.77
CA GLY A 14 -13.16 28.98 -29.94
C GLY A 14 -14.26 30.02 -29.73
N GLU A 15 -14.62 30.67 -30.83
CA GLU A 15 -15.82 31.50 -30.91
C GLU A 15 -17.07 30.63 -30.71
N TRP A 16 -18.04 31.12 -29.92
CA TRP A 16 -19.42 30.62 -29.98
C TRP A 16 -19.90 30.74 -31.42
N VAL A 17 -20.14 29.61 -32.10
CA VAL A 17 -20.37 29.59 -33.55
C VAL A 17 -21.81 29.99 -33.88
N ASP A 18 -21.99 31.22 -34.35
CA ASP A 18 -22.97 31.58 -35.37
C ASP A 18 -22.31 32.45 -36.48
N TYR A 19 -21.08 32.08 -36.87
CA TYR A 19 -20.23 32.83 -37.80
C TYR A 19 -20.89 33.13 -39.18
N GLU A 20 -21.84 32.31 -39.64
CA GLU A 20 -22.56 32.58 -40.90
C GLU A 20 -23.77 33.52 -40.73
N SER A 21 -24.26 33.74 -39.51
CA SER A 21 -25.47 34.55 -39.25
C SER A 21 -25.21 35.88 -38.57
N ASN A 22 -24.06 36.09 -37.92
CA ASN A 22 -23.77 37.33 -37.21
C ASN A 22 -22.24 37.62 -37.15
N PRO A 23 -21.70 38.61 -37.90
CA PRO A 23 -20.29 38.96 -37.79
C PRO A 23 -20.00 39.49 -36.37
N PRO A 24 -19.03 38.93 -35.62
CA PRO A 24 -18.89 39.30 -34.21
C PRO A 24 -18.39 40.74 -34.07
N THR A 25 -19.12 41.55 -33.30
CA THR A 25 -18.56 42.70 -32.58
C THR A 25 -17.79 42.27 -31.34
N ILE A 26 -17.58 40.96 -31.14
CA ILE A 26 -16.78 40.37 -30.06
C ILE A 26 -15.34 40.26 -30.57
N PRO A 27 -14.34 40.81 -29.86
CA PRO A 27 -12.94 40.71 -30.27
C PRO A 27 -12.52 39.23 -30.36
N ASP A 28 -11.75 38.90 -31.39
CA ASP A 28 -11.13 37.59 -31.61
C ASP A 28 -10.58 37.01 -30.29
N THR A 29 -11.26 35.97 -29.77
CA THR A 29 -10.89 35.28 -28.54
C THR A 29 -10.10 34.00 -28.81
N ASP A 30 -9.59 33.78 -30.03
CA ASP A 30 -8.88 32.54 -30.39
C ASP A 30 -7.54 32.37 -29.62
N TYR A 31 -7.12 33.37 -28.85
CA TYR A 31 -5.93 33.34 -27.98
C TYR A 31 -6.24 33.09 -26.49
N VAL A 32 -7.52 32.99 -26.11
CA VAL A 32 -7.93 32.81 -24.71
C VAL A 32 -8.47 31.40 -24.52
N SER A 33 -8.00 30.75 -23.45
CA SER A 33 -8.41 29.42 -23.04
C SER A 33 -9.12 29.42 -21.70
N GLY A 34 -9.84 28.32 -21.45
CA GLY A 34 -10.51 28.08 -20.19
C GLY A 34 -11.67 27.11 -20.30
N PRO A 35 -12.24 26.71 -19.15
CA PRO A 35 -13.33 25.75 -19.09
C PRO A 35 -14.58 26.24 -19.85
N GLN A 36 -14.82 27.55 -19.89
CA GLN A 36 -15.98 28.14 -20.57
C GLN A 36 -16.05 27.87 -22.09
N PHE A 37 -15.00 27.33 -22.69
CA PHE A 37 -14.97 26.96 -24.11
C PHE A 37 -15.25 25.48 -24.32
N GLY A 38 -14.46 24.59 -23.71
CA GLY A 38 -14.51 23.16 -24.00
C GLY A 38 -15.07 22.28 -22.88
N GLU A 39 -15.04 22.73 -21.62
CA GLU A 39 -15.24 21.89 -20.42
C GLU A 39 -14.51 20.54 -20.56
N MET A 40 -13.18 20.60 -20.65
CA MET A 40 -12.30 19.46 -20.90
C MET A 40 -12.00 18.69 -19.62
N MET A 41 -12.66 17.55 -19.45
CA MET A 41 -12.38 16.63 -18.36
C MET A 41 -11.19 15.74 -18.70
N GLN A 42 -10.25 15.61 -17.75
CA GLN A 42 -9.09 14.74 -17.87
C GLN A 42 -8.99 13.78 -16.69
N ARG A 43 -8.45 12.58 -16.93
CA ARG A 43 -8.09 11.60 -15.89
C ARG A 43 -7.11 10.56 -16.44
N VAL A 44 -6.60 9.72 -15.55
CA VAL A 44 -5.71 8.61 -15.88
C VAL A 44 -6.22 7.31 -15.27
N GLY A 45 -5.92 6.18 -15.90
CA GLY A 45 -6.43 4.88 -15.48
C GLY A 45 -5.40 3.77 -15.61
N ILE A 46 -5.60 2.70 -14.83
CA ILE A 46 -4.87 1.44 -14.95
C ILE A 46 -5.89 0.32 -15.15
N ASP A 47 -5.73 -0.48 -16.20
CA ASP A 47 -6.34 -1.81 -16.28
C ASP A 47 -5.40 -2.83 -15.58
N PRO A 48 -5.80 -3.38 -14.42
CA PRO A 48 -4.99 -4.32 -13.67
C PRO A 48 -4.83 -5.70 -14.32
N PHE A 49 -5.62 -6.02 -15.35
CA PHE A 49 -5.57 -7.29 -16.08
C PHE A 49 -4.78 -7.20 -17.39
N GLY A 50 -4.34 -5.99 -17.78
CA GLY A 50 -3.57 -5.78 -19.01
C GLY A 50 -4.39 -5.90 -20.29
N GLY A 51 -5.69 -5.60 -20.23
CA GLY A 51 -6.55 -5.53 -21.40
C GLY A 51 -6.07 -4.48 -22.40
N ASP A 52 -6.23 -4.78 -23.68
CA ASP A 52 -5.88 -3.91 -24.82
C ASP A 52 -7.12 -3.36 -25.55
N GLU A 53 -8.32 -3.69 -25.06
CA GLU A 53 -9.58 -3.19 -25.58
C GLU A 53 -9.86 -1.77 -25.07
N TRP A 54 -9.95 -0.82 -26.01
CA TRP A 54 -10.42 0.52 -25.68
C TRP A 54 -11.87 0.45 -25.18
N PRO A 55 -12.20 1.12 -24.07
CA PRO A 55 -13.56 1.12 -23.57
C PRO A 55 -14.56 1.67 -24.57
N VAL A 56 -15.66 0.93 -24.76
CA VAL A 56 -16.87 1.51 -25.34
C VAL A 56 -17.36 2.58 -24.35
N ASP A 57 -17.64 3.79 -24.84
CA ASP A 57 -18.08 4.96 -24.07
C ASP A 57 -17.06 5.54 -23.04
N GLY A 58 -15.76 5.25 -23.18
CA GLY A 58 -14.73 5.92 -22.37
C GLY A 58 -14.65 5.49 -20.89
N VAL A 59 -15.39 4.45 -20.52
CA VAL A 59 -15.37 3.85 -19.18
C VAL A 59 -15.14 2.34 -19.32
N GLY A 60 -13.88 1.91 -19.20
CA GLY A 60 -13.56 0.49 -19.29
C GLY A 60 -14.16 -0.26 -18.11
N THR A 61 -14.64 -1.47 -18.35
CA THR A 61 -15.26 -2.29 -17.29
C THR A 61 -14.28 -2.69 -16.19
N ASN A 62 -12.98 -2.77 -16.52
CA ASN A 62 -11.92 -3.16 -15.59
C ASN A 62 -10.93 -2.04 -15.25
N ILE A 63 -11.05 -0.86 -15.87
CA ILE A 63 -10.11 0.24 -15.66
C ILE A 63 -10.40 0.91 -14.31
N ILE A 64 -9.39 0.94 -13.45
CA ILE A 64 -9.41 1.74 -12.22
C ILE A 64 -8.99 3.15 -12.63
N TRP A 65 -9.92 4.11 -12.52
CA TRP A 65 -9.68 5.51 -12.84
C TRP A 65 -9.28 6.31 -11.60
N GLY A 66 -8.30 7.21 -11.78
CA GLY A 66 -8.01 8.29 -10.84
C GLY A 66 -9.09 9.38 -10.87
N PRO A 67 -8.96 10.40 -10.00
CA PRO A 67 -9.91 11.52 -9.98
C PRO A 67 -9.91 12.25 -11.32
N ALA A 68 -11.12 12.58 -11.79
CA ALA A 68 -11.30 13.41 -12.97
C ALA A 68 -11.29 14.89 -12.59
N ARG A 69 -10.64 15.73 -13.40
CA ARG A 69 -10.63 17.19 -13.25
C ARG A 69 -10.31 17.89 -14.56
N GLU A 70 -10.62 19.17 -14.61
CA GLU A 70 -10.13 20.09 -15.64
C GLU A 70 -8.73 20.61 -15.25
N GLN A 71 -7.85 20.81 -16.22
CA GLN A 71 -6.46 21.22 -15.98
C GLN A 71 -5.96 22.18 -17.07
N TYR A 72 -6.53 23.39 -17.08
CA TYR A 72 -6.27 24.41 -18.09
C TYR A 72 -5.07 25.30 -17.79
N ASP A 73 -4.32 25.67 -18.83
CA ASP A 73 -3.27 26.72 -18.85
C ASP A 73 -2.10 26.59 -17.87
N TYR A 74 -2.02 25.47 -17.16
CA TYR A 74 -0.87 25.05 -16.38
C TYR A 74 -0.77 23.53 -16.35
N TRP A 75 0.43 23.02 -16.08
CA TRP A 75 0.67 21.60 -15.89
C TRP A 75 0.22 21.16 -14.50
N GLY A 76 -0.53 20.06 -14.43
CA GLY A 76 -0.91 19.41 -13.19
C GLY A 76 -0.72 17.90 -13.26
N GLU A 77 -0.21 17.29 -12.19
CA GLU A 77 0.03 15.85 -12.12
C GLU A 77 -1.27 15.07 -11.89
N PHE A 78 -1.52 14.07 -12.73
CA PHE A 78 -2.60 13.10 -12.58
C PHE A 78 -2.02 11.79 -12.04
N ILE A 79 -2.71 11.17 -11.08
CA ILE A 79 -2.21 9.99 -10.37
C ILE A 79 -3.33 8.96 -10.21
N VAL A 80 -3.01 7.68 -10.40
CA VAL A 80 -3.87 6.54 -10.06
C VAL A 80 -3.03 5.37 -9.56
N GLU A 81 -3.59 4.56 -8.65
CA GLU A 81 -2.99 3.34 -8.15
C GLU A 81 -3.89 2.12 -8.36
N ALA A 82 -3.29 0.98 -8.70
CA ALA A 82 -4.00 -0.29 -8.88
C ALA A 82 -3.13 -1.48 -8.48
N VAL A 83 -3.75 -2.54 -7.95
CA VAL A 83 -3.06 -3.82 -7.71
C VAL A 83 -3.08 -4.62 -9.02
N ALA A 84 -1.91 -5.03 -9.50
CA ALA A 84 -1.82 -5.89 -10.68
C ALA A 84 -2.51 -7.23 -10.44
N GLN A 85 -3.31 -7.66 -11.42
CA GLN A 85 -4.00 -8.96 -11.43
C GLN A 85 -3.53 -9.86 -12.57
N ALA A 86 -2.58 -9.39 -13.39
CA ALA A 86 -1.88 -10.14 -14.42
C ALA A 86 -0.41 -9.70 -14.50
N ASP A 87 0.38 -10.42 -15.30
CA ASP A 87 1.79 -10.09 -15.57
C ASP A 87 1.97 -8.87 -16.50
N THR A 88 0.88 -8.33 -17.02
CA THR A 88 0.85 -7.14 -17.87
C THR A 88 -0.20 -6.17 -17.36
N LEU A 89 0.10 -4.87 -17.46
CA LEU A 89 -0.81 -3.77 -17.13
C LEU A 89 -0.94 -2.85 -18.32
N THR A 90 -2.10 -2.24 -18.48
CA THR A 90 -2.32 -1.19 -19.47
C THR A 90 -2.64 0.11 -18.73
N VAL A 91 -1.97 1.20 -19.10
CA VAL A 91 -2.24 2.54 -18.56
C VAL A 91 -2.96 3.38 -19.60
N TYR A 92 -3.84 4.25 -19.14
CA TYR A 92 -4.70 5.08 -19.99
C TYR A 92 -4.58 6.54 -19.59
N THR A 93 -4.44 7.41 -20.57
CA THR A 93 -4.82 8.83 -20.45
C THR A 93 -6.19 9.00 -21.07
N PHE A 94 -7.02 9.85 -20.47
CA PHE A 94 -8.39 10.09 -20.91
C PHE A 94 -8.67 11.58 -20.94
N SER A 95 -9.39 12.01 -21.98
CA SER A 95 -9.81 13.39 -22.18
C SER A 95 -11.17 13.42 -22.85
N ASP A 96 -12.08 14.22 -22.32
CA ASP A 96 -13.48 14.28 -22.74
C ASP A 96 -13.97 15.74 -22.69
N PRO A 97 -14.00 16.44 -23.83
CA PRO A 97 -14.59 17.77 -23.91
C PRO A 97 -16.11 17.68 -23.91
N MET A 98 -16.78 18.46 -23.06
CA MET A 98 -18.23 18.60 -23.14
C MET A 98 -18.67 19.30 -24.44
N TRP A 99 -17.87 20.24 -24.95
CA TRP A 99 -18.17 20.97 -26.17
C TRP A 99 -17.11 20.81 -27.24
N ALA A 100 -17.55 20.49 -28.46
CA ALA A 100 -16.70 20.44 -29.65
C ALA A 100 -16.44 21.86 -30.20
N VAL A 101 -15.59 22.62 -29.52
CA VAL A 101 -15.09 23.91 -30.01
C VAL A 101 -13.99 23.72 -31.06
N ARG A 102 -13.61 24.83 -31.71
CA ARG A 102 -12.58 24.85 -32.76
C ARG A 102 -11.29 24.19 -32.29
N ASN A 103 -10.87 24.45 -31.05
CA ASN A 103 -9.66 23.90 -30.48
C ASN A 103 -9.96 23.25 -29.13
N ASN A 104 -9.55 21.99 -28.99
CA ASN A 104 -9.64 21.19 -27.78
C ASN A 104 -8.37 20.35 -27.69
N ASP A 105 -7.28 21.01 -27.33
CA ASP A 105 -5.95 20.42 -27.33
C ASP A 105 -5.63 19.89 -25.93
N VAL A 106 -5.01 18.70 -25.89
CA VAL A 106 -4.57 18.08 -24.64
C VAL A 106 -3.13 17.63 -24.77
N TYR A 107 -2.35 17.92 -23.74
CA TYR A 107 -0.94 17.64 -23.64
C TYR A 107 -0.67 16.77 -22.42
N TRP A 108 0.17 15.75 -22.60
CA TRP A 108 0.60 14.82 -21.56
C TRP A 108 2.12 14.71 -21.62
N ASP A 109 2.79 14.77 -20.47
CA ASP A 109 4.25 14.69 -20.40
C ASP A 109 4.74 14.01 -19.11
N ASP A 110 6.00 13.60 -19.07
CA ASP A 110 6.67 13.00 -17.91
C ASP A 110 5.90 11.81 -17.29
N ALA A 111 5.36 10.93 -18.14
CA ALA A 111 4.63 9.74 -17.72
C ALA A 111 5.54 8.72 -16.99
N GLN A 112 5.09 8.23 -15.84
CA GLN A 112 5.79 7.21 -15.05
C GLN A 112 4.82 6.13 -14.54
N LEU A 113 5.23 4.87 -14.65
CA LEU A 113 4.59 3.73 -13.99
C LEU A 113 5.59 3.12 -13.02
N VAL A 114 5.28 3.17 -11.72
CA VAL A 114 6.18 2.70 -10.66
C VAL A 114 5.50 1.66 -9.79
N LEU A 115 6.29 0.69 -9.31
CA LEU A 115 5.85 -0.24 -8.28
C LEU A 115 5.80 0.50 -6.94
N VAL A 116 4.65 0.47 -6.28
CA VAL A 116 4.50 0.94 -4.90
C VAL A 116 4.75 -0.26 -3.99
N THR A 117 5.99 -0.34 -3.48
CA THR A 117 6.36 -1.31 -2.45
C THR A 117 5.90 -0.83 -1.08
N ALA A 118 5.60 -1.78 -0.21
CA ALA A 118 5.46 -1.49 1.22
C ALA A 118 6.72 -1.99 1.92
N GLU A 119 7.01 -1.47 3.11
CA GLU A 119 8.10 -1.96 3.94
C GLU A 119 7.54 -2.57 5.22
N MET A 120 7.90 -3.82 5.53
CA MET A 120 7.53 -4.49 6.77
C MET A 120 8.73 -4.57 7.72
N SER A 121 8.49 -4.24 8.99
CA SER A 121 9.47 -4.40 10.07
C SER A 121 8.83 -4.99 11.31
N ILE A 122 9.63 -5.73 12.09
CA ILE A 122 9.21 -6.40 13.32
C ILE A 122 10.00 -5.82 14.48
N THR A 123 9.30 -5.40 15.54
CA THR A 123 9.91 -4.84 16.75
C THR A 123 9.58 -5.67 17.99
N PRO A 124 10.56 -6.10 18.80
CA PRO A 124 12.01 -5.96 18.57
C PRO A 124 12.50 -6.78 17.36
N PRO A 125 13.57 -6.34 16.68
CA PRO A 125 14.12 -7.07 15.54
C PRO A 125 14.88 -8.33 15.99
N GLY A 126 14.94 -9.33 15.12
CA GLY A 126 15.67 -10.57 15.35
C GLY A 126 14.84 -11.68 16.02
N GLY A 127 15.52 -12.64 16.63
CA GLY A 127 14.87 -13.81 17.25
C GLY A 127 14.26 -13.52 18.62
N ILE A 128 13.20 -14.24 18.97
CA ILE A 128 12.49 -14.12 20.24
C ILE A 128 12.92 -15.26 21.17
N THR A 129 13.25 -14.92 22.41
CA THR A 129 13.50 -15.92 23.46
C THR A 129 12.39 -15.93 24.52
N LEU A 130 11.75 -17.08 24.66
CA LEU A 130 10.80 -17.43 25.71
C LEU A 130 11.56 -18.16 26.82
N LEU A 131 11.26 -17.84 28.08
CA LEU A 131 11.91 -18.43 29.25
C LEU A 131 10.85 -19.05 30.15
N ALA A 132 11.13 -20.25 30.68
CA ALA A 132 10.29 -20.93 31.66
C ALA A 132 11.15 -21.66 32.70
N ASN A 133 10.63 -21.80 33.91
CA ASN A 133 11.19 -22.72 34.89
C ASN A 133 10.65 -24.12 34.66
N SER A 134 11.46 -25.13 34.97
CA SER A 134 11.05 -26.52 35.01
C SER A 134 9.83 -26.68 35.91
N GLY A 135 8.81 -27.38 35.41
CA GLY A 135 7.54 -27.56 36.12
C GLY A 135 6.56 -26.38 36.05
N SER A 136 6.91 -25.27 35.38
CA SER A 136 5.95 -24.18 35.11
C SER A 136 4.98 -24.61 34.00
N ALA A 137 3.72 -24.20 34.14
CA ALA A 137 2.70 -24.47 33.13
C ALA A 137 2.91 -23.68 31.82
N ALA A 138 3.52 -22.49 31.89
CA ALA A 138 3.77 -21.66 30.72
C ALA A 138 5.07 -20.86 30.85
N ALA A 139 5.66 -20.52 29.69
CA ALA A 139 6.73 -19.55 29.60
C ALA A 139 6.22 -18.11 29.76
N THR A 140 7.11 -17.18 30.11
CA THR A 140 6.80 -15.75 30.09
C THR A 140 6.46 -15.32 28.65
N PRO A 141 5.26 -14.79 28.38
CA PRO A 141 4.87 -14.37 27.04
C PRO A 141 5.77 -13.27 26.48
N ARG A 142 5.88 -13.22 25.16
CA ARG A 142 6.60 -12.17 24.44
C ARG A 142 5.70 -11.57 23.38
N SER A 143 5.77 -10.26 23.20
CA SER A 143 5.02 -9.56 22.16
C SER A 143 5.99 -8.97 21.15
N VAL A 144 5.58 -9.01 19.88
CA VAL A 144 6.20 -8.26 18.79
C VAL A 144 5.18 -7.34 18.17
N GLN A 145 5.63 -6.17 17.74
CA GLN A 145 4.84 -5.27 16.92
C GLN A 145 5.19 -5.50 15.45
N ILE A 146 4.16 -5.62 14.61
CA ILE A 146 4.30 -5.76 13.17
C ILE A 146 3.96 -4.40 12.54
N THR A 147 4.96 -3.72 11.99
CA THR A 147 4.75 -2.44 11.31
C THR A 147 4.86 -2.66 9.81
N ILE A 148 3.88 -2.16 9.05
CA ILE A 148 3.93 -2.10 7.59
C ILE A 148 3.71 -0.64 7.20
N VAL A 149 4.53 -0.12 6.29
CA VAL A 149 4.41 1.24 5.76
C VAL A 149 4.13 1.15 4.26
N PRO A 150 3.04 1.74 3.75
CA PRO A 150 1.95 2.39 4.50
C PRO A 150 1.13 1.41 5.36
N ASP A 151 0.39 1.94 6.34
CA ASP A 151 -0.28 1.18 7.42
C ASP A 151 -1.65 0.60 7.04
N ASN A 152 -2.03 0.70 5.77
CA ASN A 152 -3.30 0.18 5.23
C ASN A 152 -3.25 -1.29 4.83
N TYR A 153 -2.18 -2.01 5.19
CA TYR A 153 -2.00 -3.43 4.88
C TYR A 153 -2.23 -4.33 6.10
N THR A 154 -2.71 -5.54 5.83
CA THR A 154 -2.86 -6.61 6.80
C THR A 154 -1.71 -7.62 6.72
N TRP A 155 -1.60 -8.48 7.72
CA TRP A 155 -0.60 -9.55 7.78
C TRP A 155 -1.21 -10.85 8.32
N SER A 156 -0.55 -11.96 8.03
CA SER A 156 -0.81 -13.27 8.62
C SER A 156 0.44 -13.84 9.29
N ALA A 157 0.26 -14.68 10.30
CA ALA A 157 1.32 -15.30 11.08
C ALA A 157 1.06 -16.80 11.23
N ALA A 158 2.11 -17.60 11.02
CA ALA A 158 2.05 -19.06 11.15
C ALA A 158 3.36 -19.62 11.70
N ILE A 159 3.27 -20.77 12.37
CA ILE A 159 4.44 -21.51 12.83
C ILE A 159 4.87 -22.47 11.73
N ALA A 160 6.12 -22.38 11.31
CA ALA A 160 6.67 -23.24 10.28
C ALA A 160 6.73 -24.71 10.76
N PRO A 161 6.64 -25.69 9.84
CA PRO A 161 6.85 -27.09 10.16
C PRO A 161 8.23 -27.35 10.79
N GLY A 162 8.33 -28.41 11.60
CA GLY A 162 9.61 -28.82 12.21
C GLY A 162 9.95 -28.15 13.55
N ALA A 163 9.01 -27.42 14.14
CA ALA A 163 9.15 -26.90 15.49
C ALA A 163 9.32 -28.02 16.53
N THR A 164 10.22 -27.82 17.50
CA THR A 164 10.43 -28.77 18.62
C THR A 164 9.59 -28.43 19.86
N PHE A 165 8.80 -27.36 19.78
CA PHE A 165 7.71 -27.03 20.70
C PHE A 165 6.56 -26.35 19.95
N THR A 166 5.37 -26.27 20.54
CA THR A 166 4.18 -25.69 19.90
C THR A 166 3.83 -24.34 20.52
N PRO A 167 4.37 -23.22 20.03
CA PRO A 167 3.95 -21.90 20.48
C PRO A 167 2.50 -21.62 20.09
N THR A 168 1.80 -20.86 20.93
CA THR A 168 0.45 -20.37 20.65
C THR A 168 0.49 -18.85 20.43
N LEU A 169 -0.21 -18.42 19.37
CA LEU A 169 -0.28 -17.03 18.94
C LEU A 169 -1.59 -16.40 19.43
N SER A 170 -1.55 -15.16 19.92
CA SER A 170 -2.77 -14.43 20.32
C SER A 170 -3.71 -14.17 19.15
N MET A 171 -3.16 -14.09 17.94
CA MET A 171 -3.90 -13.95 16.69
C MET A 171 -3.08 -14.54 15.53
N ALA A 172 -3.76 -15.03 14.50
CA ALA A 172 -3.11 -15.55 13.30
C ALA A 172 -3.08 -14.53 12.15
N GLN A 173 -3.82 -13.43 12.28
CA GLN A 173 -3.90 -12.34 11.30
C GLN A 173 -4.14 -11.02 12.05
N GLY A 174 -3.69 -9.91 11.47
CA GLY A 174 -3.84 -8.57 12.04
C GLY A 174 -3.62 -7.47 11.00
N SER A 175 -3.67 -6.22 11.46
CA SER A 175 -3.39 -5.02 10.68
C SER A 175 -2.02 -4.44 11.02
N ALA A 176 -1.46 -3.60 10.16
CA ALA A 176 -0.23 -2.88 10.45
C ALA A 176 -0.34 -2.12 11.79
N GLY A 177 0.71 -2.22 12.61
CA GLY A 177 0.78 -1.64 13.95
C GLY A 177 0.34 -2.57 15.09
N ASP A 178 -0.34 -3.69 14.78
CA ASP A 178 -0.82 -4.63 15.80
C ASP A 178 0.32 -5.34 16.55
N PHE A 179 0.01 -5.72 17.80
CA PHE A 179 0.89 -6.53 18.63
C PHE A 179 0.48 -8.00 18.58
N LEU A 180 1.41 -8.86 18.17
CA LEU A 180 1.28 -10.31 18.23
C LEU A 180 1.95 -10.82 19.51
N THR A 181 1.20 -11.50 20.38
CA THR A 181 1.75 -12.15 21.58
C THR A 181 1.98 -13.64 21.34
N ILE A 182 3.19 -14.09 21.61
CA ILE A 182 3.64 -15.47 21.53
C ILE A 182 3.66 -16.06 22.95
N ASN A 183 2.99 -17.19 23.11
CA ASN A 183 2.95 -17.98 24.34
C ASN A 183 3.51 -19.38 24.08
N ALA A 184 3.89 -20.08 25.14
CA ALA A 184 4.31 -21.47 25.07
C ALA A 184 3.84 -22.23 26.32
N ASP A 185 3.16 -23.35 26.12
CA ASP A 185 2.90 -24.34 27.17
C ASP A 185 4.20 -25.11 27.45
N THR A 186 4.57 -25.19 28.72
CA THR A 186 5.80 -25.84 29.17
C THR A 186 5.56 -26.96 30.17
N ALA A 187 4.31 -27.32 30.46
CA ALA A 187 3.95 -28.26 31.52
C ALA A 187 4.58 -29.66 31.33
N LEU A 188 4.77 -30.09 30.08
CA LEU A 188 5.30 -31.41 29.74
C LEU A 188 6.73 -31.39 29.19
N LEU A 189 7.40 -30.23 29.22
CA LEU A 189 8.75 -30.08 28.67
C LEU A 189 9.81 -30.25 29.76
N ALA A 190 10.78 -31.12 29.50
CA ALA A 190 11.97 -31.24 30.34
C ALA A 190 12.89 -30.01 30.18
N PRO A 191 13.78 -29.73 31.15
CA PRO A 191 14.81 -28.71 30.99
C PRO A 191 15.60 -28.90 29.69
N GLY A 192 15.74 -27.82 28.92
CA GLY A 192 16.31 -27.90 27.58
C GLY A 192 16.07 -26.65 26.74
N THR A 193 16.52 -26.70 25.49
CA THR A 193 16.28 -25.68 24.47
C THR A 193 15.43 -26.25 23.36
N TYR A 194 14.36 -25.54 23.05
CA TYR A 194 13.42 -25.86 21.99
C TYR A 194 13.36 -24.68 21.00
N THR A 195 13.04 -24.97 19.75
CA THR A 195 13.13 -24.05 18.63
C THR A 195 11.90 -24.15 17.76
N ALA A 196 11.43 -23.02 17.27
CA ALA A 196 10.38 -22.91 16.26
C ALA A 196 10.70 -21.72 15.35
N THR A 197 10.07 -21.65 14.18
CA THR A 197 10.15 -20.48 13.32
C THR A 197 8.74 -19.91 13.17
N LEU A 198 8.58 -18.63 13.46
CA LEU A 198 7.37 -17.87 13.22
C LEU A 198 7.52 -17.13 11.89
N THR A 199 6.67 -17.44 10.92
CA THR A 199 6.64 -16.75 9.63
C THR A 199 5.52 -15.71 9.65
N ILE A 200 5.85 -14.45 9.38
CA ILE A 200 4.89 -13.35 9.24
C ILE A 200 4.89 -12.91 7.78
N THR A 201 3.70 -12.83 7.17
CA THR A 201 3.53 -12.50 5.75
C THR A 201 2.59 -11.32 5.60
N SER A 202 3.03 -10.26 4.94
CA SER A 202 2.18 -9.16 4.49
C SER A 202 1.18 -9.63 3.44
N ALA A 203 -0.05 -9.14 3.50
CA ALA A 203 -1.05 -9.38 2.46
C ALA A 203 -0.69 -8.71 1.12
N ASN A 204 0.18 -7.70 1.12
CA ASN A 204 0.71 -7.11 -0.11
C ASN A 204 1.90 -7.97 -0.61
N PRO A 205 1.82 -8.53 -1.83
CA PRO A 205 2.83 -9.46 -2.34
C PRO A 205 4.18 -8.83 -2.66
N VAL A 206 4.27 -7.49 -2.71
CA VAL A 206 5.50 -6.74 -3.01
C VAL A 206 5.97 -5.91 -1.81
N THR A 207 5.78 -6.45 -0.60
CA THR A 207 6.25 -5.82 0.64
C THR A 207 7.69 -6.27 0.93
N ASP A 208 8.61 -5.31 0.95
CA ASP A 208 9.99 -5.54 1.37
C ASP A 208 10.03 -5.98 2.82
N GLY A 209 10.83 -7.01 3.10
CA GLY A 209 10.88 -7.67 4.41
C GLY A 209 9.79 -8.73 4.65
N SER A 210 8.92 -8.99 3.67
CA SER A 210 7.91 -10.06 3.73
C SER A 210 8.19 -11.19 2.72
N PRO A 211 8.04 -12.47 3.10
CA PRO A 211 7.75 -12.97 4.44
C PRO A 211 8.97 -12.79 5.38
N ALA A 212 8.69 -12.55 6.66
CA ALA A 212 9.69 -12.47 7.71
C ALA A 212 9.69 -13.76 8.54
N ASP A 213 10.81 -14.47 8.55
CA ASP A 213 11.02 -15.64 9.41
C ASP A 213 11.73 -15.22 10.70
N ILE A 214 11.01 -15.37 11.82
CA ILE A 214 11.47 -15.01 13.15
C ILE A 214 11.83 -16.29 13.91
N PRO A 215 13.11 -16.50 14.26
CA PRO A 215 13.52 -17.62 15.10
C PRO A 215 12.93 -17.48 16.50
N LEU A 216 12.22 -18.49 16.97
CA LEU A 216 11.75 -18.60 18.34
C LEU A 216 12.61 -19.62 19.09
N THR A 217 13.14 -19.22 20.24
CA THR A 217 13.85 -20.10 21.16
C THR A 217 13.11 -20.15 22.48
N LEU A 218 12.73 -21.34 22.91
CA LEU A 218 12.22 -21.59 24.26
C LEU A 218 13.32 -22.24 25.08
N ARG A 219 13.68 -21.64 26.22
CA ARG A 219 14.56 -22.27 27.22
C ARG A 219 13.77 -22.61 28.47
N VAL A 220 13.70 -23.91 28.75
CA VAL A 220 13.19 -24.44 30.03
C VAL A 220 14.40 -24.68 30.92
N LEU A 221 14.51 -23.91 32.00
CA LEU A 221 15.65 -23.95 32.91
C LEU A 221 15.29 -24.76 34.16
N PRO A 222 16.22 -25.55 34.73
CA PRO A 222 15.97 -26.28 35.97
C PRO A 222 15.66 -25.32 37.14
N ASP A 223 16.39 -24.20 37.23
CA ASP A 223 16.13 -23.11 38.18
C ASP A 223 16.43 -21.74 37.51
N MET A 224 15.45 -20.83 37.35
CA MET A 224 15.74 -19.40 37.19
C MET A 224 15.90 -18.76 38.57
N HIS A 225 17.08 -18.22 38.84
CA HIS A 225 17.23 -17.23 39.89
C HIS A 225 16.99 -15.83 39.30
N GLN A 226 15.92 -15.15 39.74
CA GLN A 226 15.74 -13.72 39.47
C GLN A 226 16.52 -12.93 40.52
N ILE A 227 17.57 -12.22 40.10
CA ILE A 227 18.26 -11.26 40.96
C ILE A 227 17.55 -9.92 40.82
N PHE A 228 16.84 -9.49 41.87
CA PHE A 228 16.36 -8.11 41.96
C PHE A 228 17.53 -7.21 42.35
N LEU A 229 17.91 -6.30 41.45
CA LEU A 229 18.79 -5.19 41.79
C LEU A 229 17.91 -4.07 42.36
N PRO A 230 17.96 -3.77 43.67
CA PRO A 230 17.24 -2.62 44.20
C PRO A 230 17.86 -1.35 43.62
N TRP A 231 17.03 -0.53 42.98
CA TRP A 231 17.42 0.82 42.58
C TRP A 231 17.38 1.74 43.81
N LEU A 232 18.54 2.27 44.21
CA LEU A 232 18.65 3.24 45.29
C LEU A 232 18.74 4.65 44.68
N GLY A 233 17.60 5.25 44.34
CA GLY A 233 17.53 6.68 44.05
C GLY A 233 17.69 7.48 45.34
N ARG A 234 18.65 8.42 45.38
CA ARG A 234 18.64 9.46 46.41
C ARG A 234 17.56 10.47 46.05
N ASN A 235 16.70 10.82 47.01
CA ASN A 235 15.88 12.02 46.90
C ASN A 235 16.82 13.22 47.00
N GLU A 236 16.94 13.98 45.91
CA GLU A 236 17.44 15.37 45.95
C GLU A 236 16.26 16.33 46.09
#